data_AF-A0A3S1QF27-F1
#
_entry.id   AF-A0A3S1QF27-F1
#
_cell.length_a   1.000
_cell.length_b   1.000
_cell.length_c   1.000
_cell.angle_alpha   90.00
_cell.angle_beta   90.00
_cell.angle_gamma   90.00
#
_symmetry.space_group_name_H-M   'P 1'
#
loop_
_entity.id
_entity.type
_entity.pdbx_description
1 polymer ?
#
loop_
_entity_poly.entity_id
_entity_poly.type
_entity_poly.pdbx_seq_one_letter_code
_entity_poly.pdbx_strand_id
1 'polypeptide(L)'
;YSVERHTPVADGYLSRRQTFQKYFSQDELTEMVQRVTGQRAVALAPGIVAAFRDKDLEQQVSFRRRSRATIYANLAIPARDPSRFLLRPKSRPVAERAGEELEAIWRTALDLGRLPLEAEVGPAVRTALEEKGITVGRALAACAREIADPAQLKVAADSRREDLVVHFAVTLFPGASRYGSLPASIQRDVRTFFGSLASVVEAAKAELHSLRDRAALEEAYGEAARSGYASYENGTLRFMAENLEQLPVKARIVAGCAEIVHQGFALLDFIEIGPEQGVVRGLECDMVESALPRVRASVEVDLARSRSRTKTFEGKVLYLKSRYLQRGHPGLGKQTAADRKLLELGIVDAKGNGPPADRIAAMLASATRAGAITH
;
A
#
# COMPACT_ATOMS: atom_id res chain seq x y z
N TYR A 1 20.50 -8.41 9.37
CA TYR A 1 21.88 -8.92 9.16
C TYR A 1 22.55 -9.04 10.51
N SER A 2 23.11 -10.21 10.85
CA SER A 2 23.84 -10.38 12.12
C SER A 2 25.25 -9.78 11.99
N VAL A 3 25.53 -8.76 12.81
CA VAL A 3 26.85 -8.09 12.92
C VAL A 3 27.67 -8.62 14.09
N GLU A 4 27.19 -9.65 14.80
CA GLU A 4 27.78 -10.17 16.05
C GLU A 4 29.24 -10.65 15.92
N ARG A 5 29.75 -10.82 14.70
CA ARG A 5 31.12 -11.30 14.41
C ARG A 5 31.98 -10.28 13.68
N HIS A 6 31.53 -9.03 13.55
CA HIS A 6 32.26 -7.96 12.89
C HIS A 6 32.78 -6.93 13.88
N THR A 7 33.96 -6.37 13.62
CA THR A 7 34.54 -5.32 14.45
C THR A 7 34.00 -3.96 13.99
N PRO A 8 33.33 -3.16 14.84
CA PRO A 8 32.90 -1.83 14.44
C PRO A 8 34.11 -0.93 14.15
N VAL A 9 34.11 -0.24 13.01
CA VAL A 9 35.17 0.68 12.58
C VAL A 9 34.52 1.90 11.95
N ALA A 10 34.76 3.09 12.50
CA ALA A 10 34.15 4.35 12.05
C ALA A 10 32.62 4.24 11.92
N ASP A 11 32.07 4.43 10.72
CA ASP A 11 30.65 4.35 10.39
C ASP A 11 30.22 3.00 9.78
N GLY A 12 31.05 1.96 9.95
CA GLY A 12 30.79 0.62 9.42
C GLY A 12 31.41 -0.49 10.26
N TYR A 13 31.64 -1.62 9.61
CA TYR A 13 32.11 -2.84 10.26
C TYR A 13 33.21 -3.50 9.41
N LEU A 14 34.24 -3.99 10.09
CA LEU A 14 35.27 -4.81 9.48
C LEU A 14 34.84 -6.28 9.55
N SER A 15 34.76 -6.93 8.39
CA SER A 15 34.47 -8.36 8.33
C SER A 15 35.64 -9.21 8.84
N ARG A 16 35.39 -10.49 9.14
CA ARG A 16 36.48 -11.45 9.47
C ARG A 16 37.54 -11.57 8.37
N ARG A 17 37.21 -11.23 7.13
CA ARG A 17 38.13 -11.21 5.99
C ARG A 17 38.82 -9.85 5.82
N GLN A 18 38.78 -8.99 6.84
CA GLN A 18 39.38 -7.66 6.84
C GLN A 18 38.82 -6.74 5.74
N THR A 19 37.55 -6.91 5.37
CA THR A 19 36.87 -6.01 4.42
C THR A 19 35.95 -5.05 5.17
N PHE A 20 36.08 -3.76 4.89
CA PHE A 20 35.17 -2.73 5.42
C PHE A 20 33.80 -2.84 4.74
N GLN A 21 32.74 -2.87 5.54
CA GLN A 21 31.35 -2.92 5.10
C GLN A 21 30.54 -1.89 5.86
N LYS A 22 29.94 -0.94 5.15
CA LYS A 22 28.96 -0.02 5.70
C LYS A 22 27.55 -0.54 5.42
N TYR A 23 26.74 -0.66 6.46
CA TYR A 23 25.32 -0.96 6.35
C TYR A 23 24.56 0.36 6.44
N PHE A 24 23.66 0.59 5.48
CA PHE A 24 22.84 1.78 5.43
C PHE A 24 21.45 1.46 5.96
N SER A 25 20.91 2.33 6.80
CA SER A 25 19.47 2.45 6.97
C SER A 25 18.83 2.95 5.67
N GLN A 26 17.52 2.77 5.54
CA GLN A 26 16.78 3.25 4.37
C GLN A 26 16.94 4.77 4.17
N ASP A 27 16.92 5.53 5.28
CA ASP A 27 17.12 6.98 5.28
C ASP A 27 18.52 7.36 4.80
N GLU A 28 19.57 6.74 5.36
CA GLU A 28 20.96 7.01 4.97
C GLU A 28 21.23 6.65 3.50
N LEU A 29 20.64 5.55 3.02
CA LEU A 29 20.78 5.14 1.62
C LEU A 29 20.11 6.17 0.68
N THR A 30 18.92 6.63 1.05
CA THR A 30 18.16 7.66 0.32
C THR A 30 18.94 8.98 0.29
N GLU A 31 19.44 9.42 1.44
CA GLU A 31 20.23 10.65 1.56
C GLU A 31 21.55 10.55 0.77
N MET A 32 22.24 9.41 0.83
CA MET A 32 23.45 9.17 0.06
C MET A 32 23.18 9.30 -1.45
N VAL A 33 22.15 8.62 -1.97
CA VAL A 33 21.82 8.68 -3.39
C VAL A 33 21.43 10.08 -3.80
N GLN A 34 20.65 10.79 -2.98
CA GLN A 34 20.29 12.18 -3.25
C GLN A 34 21.51 13.10 -3.27
N ARG A 35 22.43 12.96 -2.32
CA ARG A 35 23.66 13.75 -2.26
C ARG A 35 24.55 13.53 -3.48
N VAL A 36 24.67 12.28 -3.96
CA VAL A 36 25.53 11.94 -5.10
C VAL A 36 24.90 12.33 -6.44
N THR A 37 23.60 12.09 -6.61
CA THR A 37 22.91 12.31 -7.89
C THR A 37 22.32 13.72 -8.04
N GLY A 38 22.17 14.45 -6.94
CA GLY A 38 21.41 15.70 -6.88
C GLY A 38 19.91 15.52 -7.10
N GLN A 39 19.43 14.29 -7.26
CA GLN A 39 18.02 13.96 -7.47
C GLN A 39 17.41 13.40 -6.19
N ARG A 40 16.17 13.79 -5.88
CA ARG A 40 15.43 13.16 -4.79
C ARG A 40 15.32 11.65 -5.07
N ALA A 41 15.81 10.84 -4.15
CA ALA A 41 15.67 9.39 -4.21
C ALA A 41 14.27 8.99 -3.73
N VAL A 42 13.76 7.88 -4.29
CA VAL A 42 12.47 7.26 -3.94
C VAL A 42 12.75 5.87 -3.41
N ALA A 43 12.31 5.58 -2.19
CA ALA A 43 12.34 4.24 -1.62
C ALA A 43 11.32 3.34 -2.36
N LEU A 44 11.80 2.26 -2.99
CA LEU A 44 10.93 1.32 -3.73
C LEU A 44 10.62 0.06 -2.91
N ALA A 45 11.58 -0.41 -2.13
CA ALA A 45 11.46 -1.55 -1.23
C ALA A 45 12.55 -1.45 -0.16
N PRO A 46 12.50 -2.26 0.93
CA PRO A 46 13.57 -2.30 1.91
C PRO A 46 14.94 -2.53 1.24
N GLY A 47 15.86 -1.59 1.41
CA GLY A 47 17.20 -1.63 0.80
C GLY A 47 17.27 -1.27 -0.69
N ILE A 48 16.15 -0.89 -1.32
CA ILE A 48 16.09 -0.50 -2.73
C ILE A 48 15.61 0.96 -2.84
N VAL A 49 16.47 1.81 -3.42
CA VAL A 49 16.17 3.20 -3.74
C VAL A 49 16.38 3.46 -5.23
N ALA A 50 15.56 4.34 -5.81
CA ALA A 50 15.69 4.76 -7.19
C ALA A 50 15.78 6.28 -7.30
N ALA A 51 16.63 6.76 -8.22
CA ALA A 51 16.70 8.17 -8.60
C ALA A 51 16.26 8.30 -10.06
N PHE A 52 15.27 9.15 -10.31
CA PHE A 52 14.68 9.31 -11.63
C PHE A 52 15.18 10.59 -12.29
N ARG A 53 15.83 10.42 -13.46
CA ARG A 53 16.15 11.54 -14.35
C ARG A 53 14.89 12.11 -15.01
N ASP A 54 13.99 11.24 -15.44
CA ASP A 54 12.69 11.60 -15.99
C ASP A 54 11.66 11.78 -14.86
N LYS A 55 11.18 13.01 -14.70
CA LYS A 55 10.21 13.37 -13.64
C LYS A 55 8.80 12.92 -13.93
N ASP A 56 8.43 12.75 -15.19
CA ASP A 56 7.13 12.18 -15.53
C ASP A 56 7.11 10.69 -15.13
N LEU A 57 8.21 9.96 -15.35
CA LEU A 57 8.34 8.57 -14.89
C LEU A 57 8.32 8.46 -13.36
N GLU A 58 9.03 9.35 -12.65
CA GLU A 58 8.99 9.42 -11.19
C GLU A 58 7.56 9.58 -10.66
N GLN A 59 6.78 10.49 -11.27
CA GLN A 59 5.40 10.74 -10.88
C GLN A 59 4.50 9.55 -11.20
N GLN A 60 4.69 8.87 -12.34
CA GLN A 60 3.95 7.65 -12.68
C GLN A 60 4.21 6.53 -11.67
N VAL A 61 5.47 6.28 -11.30
CA VAL A 61 5.83 5.27 -10.31
C VAL A 61 5.22 5.62 -8.95
N SER A 62 5.30 6.88 -8.53
CA SER A 62 4.73 7.36 -7.28
C SER A 62 3.21 7.25 -7.24
N PHE A 63 2.54 7.50 -8.36
CA PHE A 63 1.10 7.32 -8.50
C PHE A 63 0.71 5.82 -8.42
N ARG A 64 1.41 4.96 -9.16
CA ARG A 64 1.16 3.50 -9.16
C ARG A 64 1.34 2.86 -7.79
N ARG A 65 2.37 3.26 -7.03
CA ARG A 65 2.62 2.79 -5.64
C ARG A 65 1.52 3.15 -4.64
N ARG A 66 0.63 4.07 -4.99
CA ARG A 66 -0.49 4.48 -4.15
C ARG A 66 -1.81 3.98 -4.71
N SER A 67 -1.81 3.34 -5.88
CA SER A 67 -2.99 3.09 -6.70
C SER A 67 -3.53 1.70 -6.42
N ARG A 68 -4.81 1.62 -6.04
CA ARG A 68 -5.56 0.37 -5.87
C ARG A 68 -5.73 -0.41 -7.17
N ALA A 69 -5.55 0.23 -8.32
CA ALA A 69 -5.74 -0.39 -9.63
C ALA A 69 -5.08 -1.77 -9.81
N THR A 70 -3.88 -1.99 -9.25
CA THR A 70 -3.18 -3.30 -9.31
C THR A 70 -3.97 -4.44 -8.66
N ILE A 71 -4.83 -4.11 -7.69
CA ILE A 71 -5.70 -5.06 -6.98
C ILE A 71 -6.86 -5.50 -7.88
N TYR A 72 -7.44 -4.56 -8.63
CA TYR A 72 -8.56 -4.82 -9.54
C TYR A 72 -8.11 -5.50 -10.86
N ALA A 73 -6.86 -5.32 -11.28
CA ALA A 73 -6.23 -6.06 -12.39
C ALA A 73 -6.29 -7.58 -12.20
N ASN A 74 -6.23 -8.01 -10.93
CA ASN A 74 -6.21 -9.41 -10.50
C ASN A 74 -7.58 -9.96 -10.10
N LEU A 75 -8.64 -9.14 -10.14
CA LEU A 75 -10.00 -9.68 -10.03
C LEU A 75 -10.23 -10.61 -11.22
N ALA A 76 -10.53 -11.86 -10.91
CA ALA A 76 -10.76 -12.90 -11.90
C ALA A 76 -11.66 -12.36 -13.02
N ILE A 77 -11.12 -12.38 -14.24
CA ILE A 77 -11.93 -12.23 -15.45
C ILE A 77 -13.05 -13.27 -15.32
N PRO A 78 -14.32 -12.86 -15.25
CA PRO A 78 -15.40 -13.80 -15.01
C PRO A 78 -15.37 -14.87 -16.09
N ALA A 79 -15.56 -16.13 -15.69
CA ALA A 79 -15.76 -17.21 -16.63
C ALA A 79 -16.91 -16.81 -17.56
N ARG A 80 -16.66 -16.87 -18.88
CA ARG A 80 -17.57 -16.43 -19.93
C ARG A 80 -18.99 -16.93 -19.65
N ASP A 81 -19.96 -16.02 -19.58
CA ASP A 81 -21.36 -16.40 -19.69
C ASP A 81 -21.71 -16.56 -21.18
N PRO A 82 -21.87 -17.80 -21.69
CA PRO A 82 -22.21 -18.05 -23.10
C PRO A 82 -23.58 -17.45 -23.49
N SER A 83 -24.41 -17.04 -22.54
CA SER A 83 -25.76 -16.50 -22.76
C SER A 83 -25.75 -15.07 -23.34
N ARG A 84 -24.67 -14.30 -23.15
CA ARG A 84 -24.56 -12.91 -23.66
C ARG A 84 -24.41 -12.82 -25.19
N PHE A 85 -24.21 -13.94 -25.89
CA PHE A 85 -24.01 -14.00 -27.35
C PHE A 85 -25.30 -14.19 -28.17
N LEU A 86 -26.49 -14.10 -27.57
CA LEU A 86 -27.76 -14.40 -28.25
C LEU A 86 -28.33 -13.27 -29.13
N LEU A 87 -27.56 -12.22 -29.42
CA LEU A 87 -27.90 -11.26 -30.48
C LEU A 87 -26.78 -11.25 -31.53
N ARG A 88 -26.94 -12.08 -32.57
CA ARG A 88 -25.98 -12.25 -33.66
C ARG A 88 -26.08 -11.12 -34.71
N PRO A 89 -24.98 -10.43 -35.04
CA PRO A 89 -24.73 -9.92 -36.39
C PRO A 89 -23.95 -10.96 -37.23
N LYS A 90 -24.09 -10.89 -38.56
CA LYS A 90 -23.60 -11.86 -39.57
C LYS A 90 -22.06 -12.03 -39.71
N SER A 91 -21.24 -11.51 -38.79
CA SER A 91 -19.77 -11.63 -38.84
C SER A 91 -19.25 -12.41 -37.63
N ARG A 92 -18.25 -13.29 -37.82
CA ARG A 92 -17.56 -13.96 -36.70
C ARG A 92 -17.08 -12.90 -35.68
N PRO A 93 -17.40 -13.02 -34.37
CA PRO A 93 -16.95 -12.12 -33.33
C PRO A 93 -15.43 -11.95 -33.35
N VAL A 94 -14.94 -10.75 -33.04
CA VAL A 94 -13.48 -10.52 -32.99
C VAL A 94 -12.87 -11.32 -31.83
N ALA A 95 -13.64 -11.54 -30.75
CA ALA A 95 -13.25 -12.37 -29.61
C ALA A 95 -12.91 -13.83 -29.98
N GLU A 96 -13.48 -14.39 -31.05
CA GLU A 96 -13.12 -15.74 -31.50
C GLU A 96 -11.72 -15.81 -32.14
N ARG A 97 -11.24 -14.69 -32.69
CA ARG A 97 -9.94 -14.60 -33.38
C ARG A 97 -8.83 -14.02 -32.49
N ALA A 98 -9.20 -13.10 -31.60
CA ALA A 98 -8.26 -12.32 -30.81
C ALA A 98 -8.65 -12.25 -29.32
N GLY A 99 -9.20 -13.34 -28.77
CA GLY A 99 -9.69 -13.39 -27.39
C GLY A 99 -8.64 -12.97 -26.35
N GLU A 100 -7.41 -13.47 -26.48
CA GLU A 100 -6.30 -13.15 -25.56
C GLU A 100 -5.93 -11.66 -25.60
N GLU A 101 -5.88 -11.05 -26.79
CA GLU A 101 -5.60 -9.63 -26.96
C GLU A 101 -6.72 -8.77 -26.39
N LEU A 102 -7.97 -9.16 -26.60
CA LEU A 102 -9.10 -8.43 -26.03
C LEU A 102 -9.16 -8.57 -24.50
N GLU A 103 -8.78 -9.72 -23.94
CA GLU A 103 -8.64 -9.92 -22.49
C GLU A 103 -7.50 -9.08 -21.93
N ALA A 104 -6.37 -8.95 -22.64
CA ALA A 104 -5.27 -8.08 -22.24
C ALA A 104 -5.65 -6.58 -22.30
N ILE A 105 -6.39 -6.16 -23.33
CA ILE A 105 -6.99 -4.82 -23.41
C ILE A 105 -7.95 -4.60 -22.24
N TRP A 106 -8.76 -5.61 -21.89
CA TRP A 106 -9.69 -5.51 -20.78
C TRP A 106 -8.99 -5.36 -19.43
N ARG A 107 -7.93 -6.12 -19.17
CA ARG A 107 -7.09 -5.93 -17.98
C ARG A 107 -6.52 -4.52 -17.91
N THR A 108 -6.03 -4.00 -19.04
CA THR A 108 -5.56 -2.62 -19.14
C THR A 108 -6.69 -1.62 -18.83
N ALA A 109 -7.93 -1.92 -19.25
CA ALA A 109 -9.08 -1.08 -18.94
C ALA A 109 -9.41 -1.05 -17.44
N LEU A 110 -9.31 -2.19 -16.76
CA LEU A 110 -9.48 -2.30 -15.31
C LEU A 110 -8.35 -1.56 -14.56
N ASP A 111 -7.11 -1.64 -15.05
CA ASP A 111 -5.97 -0.88 -14.49
C ASP A 111 -6.14 0.64 -14.61
N LEU A 112 -6.76 1.09 -15.70
CA LEU A 112 -7.02 2.51 -15.95
C LEU A 112 -8.35 2.99 -15.37
N GLY A 113 -9.24 2.08 -14.96
CA GLY A 113 -10.64 2.41 -14.60
C GLY A 113 -11.46 2.96 -15.77
N ARG A 114 -10.97 2.82 -17.01
CA ARG A 114 -11.58 3.30 -18.25
C ARG A 114 -11.02 2.50 -19.42
N LEU A 115 -11.71 2.47 -20.56
CA LEU A 115 -11.14 1.86 -21.75
C LEU A 115 -9.82 2.57 -22.15
N PRO A 116 -8.77 1.81 -22.51
CA PRO A 116 -7.51 2.39 -22.95
C PRO A 116 -7.68 3.12 -24.28
N LEU A 117 -6.92 4.19 -24.47
CA LEU A 117 -6.72 4.76 -25.80
C LEU A 117 -5.79 3.88 -26.61
N GLU A 118 -5.78 4.04 -27.94
CA GLU A 118 -4.89 3.29 -28.80
C GLU A 118 -3.45 3.36 -28.29
N ALA A 119 -2.92 4.55 -28.00
CA ALA A 119 -1.59 4.81 -27.44
C ALA A 119 -1.25 4.00 -26.16
N GLU A 120 -2.25 3.58 -25.40
CA GLU A 120 -2.12 2.89 -24.10
C GLU A 120 -2.18 1.37 -24.24
N VAL A 121 -2.47 0.84 -25.44
CA VAL A 121 -2.38 -0.59 -25.73
C VAL A 121 -0.90 -0.99 -25.82
N GLY A 122 -0.53 -2.02 -25.05
CA GLY A 122 0.84 -2.51 -24.96
C GLY A 122 1.41 -2.98 -26.30
N PRO A 123 2.71 -2.76 -26.59
CA PRO A 123 3.33 -3.12 -27.87
C PRO A 123 3.12 -4.58 -28.28
N ALA A 124 3.26 -5.52 -27.34
CA ALA A 124 3.06 -6.94 -27.62
C ALA A 124 1.64 -7.26 -28.11
N VAL A 125 0.62 -6.63 -27.50
CA VAL A 125 -0.79 -6.80 -27.91
C VAL A 125 -1.01 -6.21 -29.30
N ARG A 126 -0.37 -5.08 -29.62
CA ARG A 126 -0.47 -4.48 -30.96
C ARG A 126 0.12 -5.38 -32.03
N THR A 127 1.33 -5.90 -31.82
CA THR A 127 1.97 -6.81 -32.76
C THR A 127 1.12 -8.05 -33.00
N ALA A 128 0.57 -8.66 -31.94
CA ALA A 128 -0.31 -9.82 -32.07
C ALA A 128 -1.62 -9.50 -32.83
N LEU A 129 -2.20 -8.33 -32.62
CA LEU A 129 -3.38 -7.87 -33.37
C LEU A 129 -3.07 -7.65 -34.86
N GLU A 130 -1.90 -7.06 -35.16
CA GLU A 130 -1.42 -6.84 -36.53
C GLU A 130 -1.23 -8.16 -37.28
N GLU A 131 -0.60 -9.16 -36.67
CA GLU A 131 -0.44 -10.51 -37.23
C GLU A 131 -1.80 -11.18 -37.53
N LYS A 132 -2.81 -10.89 -36.70
CA LYS A 132 -4.19 -11.38 -36.87
C LYS A 132 -5.01 -10.54 -37.86
N GLY A 133 -4.43 -9.49 -38.44
CA GLY A 133 -5.09 -8.58 -39.38
C GLY A 133 -6.21 -7.75 -38.74
N ILE A 134 -6.10 -7.43 -37.45
CA ILE A 134 -7.06 -6.65 -36.69
C ILE A 134 -6.43 -5.32 -36.28
N THR A 135 -7.08 -4.21 -36.60
CA THR A 135 -6.61 -2.89 -36.17
C THR A 135 -6.87 -2.68 -34.68
N VAL A 136 -6.02 -1.88 -34.03
CA VAL A 136 -6.16 -1.57 -32.59
C VAL A 136 -7.53 -0.95 -32.29
N GLY A 137 -7.99 0.03 -33.08
CA GLY A 137 -9.33 0.62 -32.92
C GLY A 137 -10.47 -0.41 -33.03
N ARG A 138 -10.35 -1.39 -33.93
CA ARG A 138 -11.34 -2.49 -34.04
C ARG A 138 -11.30 -3.40 -32.82
N ALA A 139 -10.11 -3.70 -32.30
CA ALA A 139 -9.95 -4.48 -31.09
C ALA A 139 -10.53 -3.75 -29.85
N LEU A 140 -10.28 -2.45 -29.70
CA LEU A 140 -10.86 -1.63 -28.63
C LEU A 140 -12.39 -1.62 -28.67
N ALA A 141 -12.97 -1.40 -29.86
CA ALA A 141 -14.42 -1.44 -30.05
C ALA A 141 -15.00 -2.84 -29.77
N ALA A 142 -14.29 -3.90 -30.17
CA ALA A 142 -14.68 -5.27 -29.86
C ALA A 142 -14.58 -5.58 -28.37
N CYS A 143 -13.52 -5.15 -27.68
CA CYS A 143 -13.38 -5.29 -26.22
C CYS A 143 -14.57 -4.65 -25.51
N ALA A 144 -14.90 -3.41 -25.86
CA ALA A 144 -16.02 -2.66 -25.28
C ALA A 144 -17.39 -3.33 -25.49
N ARG A 145 -17.57 -4.04 -26.61
CA ARG A 145 -18.86 -4.66 -26.99
C ARG A 145 -18.99 -6.12 -26.57
N GLU A 146 -17.90 -6.87 -26.61
CA GLU A 146 -17.90 -8.34 -26.53
C GLU A 146 -17.40 -8.86 -25.17
N ILE A 147 -16.55 -8.11 -24.46
CA ILE A 147 -15.91 -8.57 -23.21
C ILE A 147 -16.18 -7.65 -22.02
N ALA A 148 -16.30 -6.35 -22.25
CA ALA A 148 -16.41 -5.38 -21.17
C ALA A 148 -17.62 -5.67 -20.26
N ASP A 149 -17.37 -5.66 -18.96
CA ASP A 149 -18.40 -5.68 -17.93
C ASP A 149 -18.52 -4.26 -17.33
N PRO A 150 -19.64 -3.55 -17.56
CA PRO A 150 -19.82 -2.20 -17.03
C PRO A 150 -19.77 -2.13 -15.51
N ALA A 151 -20.18 -3.19 -14.78
CA ALA A 151 -20.15 -3.20 -13.33
C ALA A 151 -18.71 -3.29 -12.82
N GLN A 152 -17.88 -4.15 -13.43
CA GLN A 152 -16.46 -4.24 -13.09
C GLN A 152 -15.72 -2.95 -13.45
N LEU A 153 -16.00 -2.37 -14.62
CA LEU A 153 -15.38 -1.12 -15.03
C LEU A 153 -15.75 0.03 -14.09
N LYS A 154 -17.00 0.07 -13.60
CA LYS A 154 -17.43 1.08 -12.65
C LYS A 154 -16.65 0.99 -11.33
N VAL A 155 -16.49 -0.22 -10.79
CA VAL A 155 -15.70 -0.43 -9.56
C VAL A 155 -14.24 0.01 -9.77
N ALA A 156 -13.64 -0.35 -10.91
CA ALA A 156 -12.31 0.10 -11.26
C ALA A 156 -12.22 1.62 -11.46
N ALA A 157 -13.23 2.23 -12.07
CA ALA A 157 -13.33 3.68 -12.26
C ALA A 157 -13.42 4.42 -10.92
N ASP A 158 -14.29 3.98 -10.01
CA ASP A 158 -14.46 4.56 -8.69
C ASP A 158 -13.15 4.45 -7.88
N SER A 159 -12.50 3.28 -7.91
CA SER A 159 -11.18 3.10 -7.32
C SER A 159 -10.13 4.05 -7.93
N ARG A 160 -10.11 4.21 -9.26
CA ARG A 160 -9.16 5.09 -9.93
C ARG A 160 -9.39 6.56 -9.59
N ARG A 161 -10.65 6.96 -9.42
CA ARG A 161 -11.02 8.30 -8.95
C ARG A 161 -10.45 8.58 -7.57
N GLU A 162 -10.61 7.63 -6.64
CA GLU A 162 -10.04 7.71 -5.30
C GLU A 162 -8.52 7.80 -5.34
N ASP A 163 -7.85 6.99 -6.16
CA ASP A 163 -6.39 7.00 -6.33
C ASP A 163 -5.88 8.37 -6.79
N LEU A 164 -6.59 9.02 -7.73
CA LEU A 164 -6.28 10.38 -8.17
C LEU A 164 -6.45 11.38 -7.03
N VAL A 165 -7.55 11.31 -6.29
CA VAL A 165 -7.79 12.22 -5.15
C VAL A 165 -6.71 12.07 -4.09
N VAL A 166 -6.34 10.84 -3.72
CA VAL A 166 -5.24 10.56 -2.78
C VAL A 166 -3.93 11.11 -3.32
N HIS A 167 -3.60 10.84 -4.59
CA HIS A 167 -2.37 11.33 -5.20
C HIS A 167 -2.28 12.85 -5.14
N PHE A 168 -3.31 13.56 -5.61
CA PHE A 168 -3.32 15.01 -5.62
C PHE A 168 -3.30 15.59 -4.20
N ALA A 169 -4.05 15.02 -3.26
CA ALA A 169 -4.04 15.44 -1.86
C ALA A 169 -2.64 15.33 -1.24
N VAL A 170 -1.97 14.20 -1.45
CA VAL A 170 -0.60 13.98 -0.96
C VAL A 170 0.39 14.95 -1.63
N THR A 171 0.25 15.24 -2.93
CA THR A 171 1.12 16.23 -3.61
C THR A 171 0.93 17.67 -3.13
N LEU A 172 -0.24 18.01 -2.55
CA LEU A 172 -0.50 19.32 -1.94
C LEU A 172 0.13 19.46 -0.55
N PHE A 173 0.56 18.35 0.08
CA PHE A 173 1.15 18.38 1.41
C PHE A 173 2.55 19.02 1.39
N PRO A 174 2.91 19.88 2.36
CA PRO A 174 4.23 20.50 2.43
C PRO A 174 5.37 19.46 2.43
N GLY A 175 6.36 19.67 1.56
CA GLY A 175 7.50 18.75 1.40
C GLY A 175 7.35 17.69 0.30
N ALA A 176 6.17 17.59 -0.33
CA ALA A 176 5.96 16.77 -1.51
C ALA A 176 6.79 17.25 -2.72
N SER A 177 7.15 16.32 -3.61
CA SER A 177 7.75 16.65 -4.91
C SER A 177 6.80 17.52 -5.74
N ARG A 178 7.32 18.63 -6.26
CA ARG A 178 6.61 19.48 -7.23
C ARG A 178 7.02 19.08 -8.63
N TYR A 179 6.03 18.78 -9.46
CA TYR A 179 6.23 18.43 -10.87
C TYR A 179 5.86 19.60 -11.77
N GLY A 180 6.66 19.85 -12.82
CA GLY A 180 6.39 20.92 -13.79
C GLY A 180 5.32 20.55 -14.83
N SER A 181 5.10 19.25 -15.03
CA SER A 181 4.12 18.67 -15.94
C SER A 181 3.44 17.48 -15.28
N LEU A 182 2.29 17.07 -15.82
CA LEU A 182 1.66 15.80 -15.46
C LEU A 182 1.94 14.76 -16.57
N PRO A 183 2.21 13.49 -16.23
CA PRO A 183 2.27 12.42 -17.20
C PRO A 183 1.01 12.31 -18.04
N ALA A 184 1.16 12.02 -19.34
CA ALA A 184 0.03 11.94 -20.28
C ALA A 184 -1.08 10.97 -19.85
N SER A 185 -0.72 9.85 -19.21
CA SER A 185 -1.70 8.90 -18.66
C SER A 185 -2.54 9.54 -17.54
N ILE A 186 -1.91 10.24 -16.58
CA ILE A 186 -2.60 10.95 -15.50
C ILE A 186 -3.47 12.08 -16.07
N GLN A 187 -2.98 12.83 -17.09
CA GLN A 187 -3.77 13.87 -17.74
C GLN A 187 -5.08 13.32 -18.36
N ARG A 188 -5.01 12.14 -19.00
CA ARG A 188 -6.18 11.48 -19.58
C ARG A 188 -7.14 10.99 -18.49
N ASP A 189 -6.61 10.46 -17.41
CA ASP A 189 -7.43 10.01 -16.28
C ASP A 189 -8.15 11.21 -15.64
N VAL A 190 -7.44 12.30 -15.37
CA VAL A 190 -8.03 13.56 -14.87
C VAL A 190 -9.14 14.05 -15.79
N ARG A 191 -8.90 14.07 -17.11
CA ARG A 191 -9.93 14.48 -18.09
C ARG A 191 -11.14 13.55 -18.07
N THR A 192 -10.91 12.25 -17.99
CA THR A 192 -11.98 11.24 -18.02
C THR A 192 -12.85 11.30 -16.76
N PHE A 193 -12.22 11.44 -15.59
CA PHE A 193 -12.91 11.28 -14.31
C PHE A 193 -13.39 12.60 -13.71
N PHE A 194 -12.60 13.67 -13.86
CA PHE A 194 -12.87 14.97 -13.22
C PHE A 194 -13.13 16.08 -14.24
N GLY A 195 -12.94 15.82 -15.54
CA GLY A 195 -13.08 16.79 -16.62
C GLY A 195 -11.88 17.75 -16.72
N SER A 196 -11.41 18.28 -15.59
CA SER A 196 -10.32 19.25 -15.53
C SER A 196 -9.36 19.00 -14.36
N LEU A 197 -8.13 19.52 -14.48
CA LEU A 197 -7.15 19.52 -13.40
C LEU A 197 -7.63 20.34 -12.18
N ALA A 198 -8.35 21.44 -12.41
CA ALA A 198 -8.92 22.24 -11.32
C ALA A 198 -9.90 21.40 -10.49
N SER A 199 -10.78 20.63 -11.14
CA SER A 199 -11.79 19.81 -10.48
C SER A 199 -11.17 18.75 -9.56
N VAL A 200 -10.11 18.06 -9.98
CA VAL A 200 -9.45 17.05 -9.13
C VAL A 200 -8.67 17.69 -7.98
N VAL A 201 -8.07 18.86 -8.20
CA VAL A 201 -7.38 19.62 -7.15
C VAL A 201 -8.36 20.12 -6.09
N GLU A 202 -9.53 20.61 -6.49
CA GLU A 202 -10.57 21.02 -5.54
C GLU A 202 -11.13 19.83 -4.76
N ALA A 203 -11.35 18.67 -5.40
CA ALA A 203 -11.72 17.43 -4.71
C ALA A 203 -10.65 17.01 -3.69
N ALA A 204 -9.37 17.06 -4.05
CA ALA A 204 -8.27 16.74 -3.16
C ALA A 204 -8.16 17.71 -1.98
N LYS A 205 -8.36 19.01 -2.19
CA LYS A 205 -8.42 20.01 -1.11
C LYS A 205 -9.59 19.75 -0.18
N ALA A 206 -10.77 19.44 -0.71
CA ALA A 206 -11.95 19.11 0.09
C ALA A 206 -11.68 17.91 1.00
N GLU A 207 -11.02 16.86 0.49
CA GLU A 207 -10.58 15.73 1.30
C GLU A 207 -9.58 16.15 2.38
N LEU A 208 -8.55 16.93 2.06
CA LEU A 208 -7.59 17.44 3.06
C LEU A 208 -8.26 18.29 4.15
N HIS A 209 -9.22 19.13 3.79
CA HIS A 209 -9.99 19.91 4.76
C HIS A 209 -10.82 19.01 5.67
N SER A 210 -11.44 17.97 5.11
CA SER A 210 -12.26 17.03 5.87
C SER A 210 -11.44 16.17 6.86
N LEU A 211 -10.12 16.03 6.68
CA LEU A 211 -9.26 15.35 7.66
C LEU A 211 -9.20 16.08 9.02
N ARG A 212 -9.54 17.37 9.05
CA ARG A 212 -9.63 18.15 10.30
C ARG A 212 -10.92 17.88 11.07
N ASP A 213 -11.95 17.38 10.39
CA ASP A 213 -13.19 16.96 11.02
C ASP A 213 -13.00 15.59 11.67
N ARG A 214 -13.06 15.57 13.00
CA ARG A 214 -12.89 14.35 13.77
C ARG A 214 -13.98 13.33 13.45
N ALA A 215 -15.23 13.74 13.30
CA ALA A 215 -16.33 12.80 13.04
C ALA A 215 -16.18 12.15 11.65
N ALA A 216 -15.83 12.93 10.64
CA ALA A 216 -15.57 12.41 9.30
C ALA A 216 -14.39 11.43 9.25
N LEU A 217 -13.36 11.68 10.06
CA LEU A 217 -12.19 10.80 10.16
C LEU A 217 -12.51 9.50 10.90
N GLU A 218 -13.24 9.57 12.01
CA GLU A 218 -13.68 8.38 12.76
C GLU A 218 -14.62 7.50 11.94
N GLU A 219 -15.52 8.08 11.14
CA GLU A 219 -16.38 7.32 10.24
C GLU A 219 -15.58 6.57 9.18
N ALA A 220 -14.58 7.23 8.57
CA ALA A 220 -13.68 6.57 7.61
C ALA A 220 -12.87 5.44 8.27
N TYR A 221 -12.49 5.58 9.55
CA TYR A 221 -11.79 4.50 10.27
C TYR A 221 -12.73 3.36 10.64
N GLY A 222 -13.99 3.66 10.98
CA GLY A 222 -15.04 2.65 11.15
C GLY A 222 -15.31 1.88 9.86
N GLU A 223 -15.35 2.56 8.71
CA GLU A 223 -15.48 1.94 7.40
C GLU A 223 -14.31 1.00 7.08
N ALA A 224 -13.07 1.44 7.33
CA ALA A 224 -11.87 0.62 7.19
C ALA A 224 -11.93 -0.66 8.03
N ALA A 225 -12.50 -0.59 9.24
CA ALA A 225 -12.69 -1.75 10.09
C ALA A 225 -13.81 -2.69 9.60
N ARG A 226 -14.91 -2.12 9.07
CA ARG A 226 -16.04 -2.90 8.52
C ARG A 226 -15.65 -3.66 7.26
N SER A 227 -14.83 -3.06 6.40
CA SER A 227 -14.28 -3.70 5.19
C SER A 227 -13.33 -4.85 5.53
N GLY A 228 -12.77 -4.85 6.74
CA GLY A 228 -11.96 -5.94 7.29
C GLY A 228 -10.47 -5.82 6.96
N TYR A 229 -9.99 -4.71 6.41
CA TYR A 229 -8.57 -4.50 6.12
C TYR A 229 -7.79 -3.83 7.27
N ALA A 230 -8.50 -3.39 8.30
CA ALA A 230 -7.95 -2.77 9.49
C ALA A 230 -8.79 -3.12 10.73
N SER A 231 -8.28 -2.81 11.92
CA SER A 231 -9.09 -2.69 13.14
C SER A 231 -9.15 -1.25 13.60
N TYR A 232 -10.25 -0.86 14.23
CA TYR A 232 -10.43 0.46 14.81
C TYR A 232 -10.92 0.32 16.25
N GLU A 233 -10.04 0.65 17.20
CA GLU A 233 -10.30 0.50 18.64
C GLU A 233 -9.70 1.69 19.39
N ASN A 234 -10.47 2.25 20.34
CA ASN A 234 -10.06 3.39 21.19
C ASN A 234 -9.52 4.58 20.38
N GLY A 235 -10.15 4.87 19.24
CA GLY A 235 -9.77 5.99 18.38
C GLY A 235 -8.48 5.77 17.58
N THR A 236 -7.88 4.58 17.60
CA THR A 236 -6.70 4.23 16.79
C THR A 236 -7.06 3.22 15.71
N LEU A 237 -6.74 3.54 14.46
CA LEU A 237 -6.82 2.61 13.33
C LEU A 237 -5.51 1.82 13.22
N ARG A 238 -5.56 0.50 13.11
CA ARG A 238 -4.39 -0.39 13.03
C ARG A 238 -4.52 -1.35 11.86
N PHE A 239 -3.44 -1.54 11.10
CA PHE A 239 -3.42 -2.40 9.93
C PHE A 239 -1.99 -2.79 9.54
N MET A 240 -1.85 -3.88 8.79
CA MET A 240 -0.61 -4.19 8.07
C MET A 240 -0.43 -3.21 6.91
N ALA A 241 0.78 -2.70 6.68
CA ALA A 241 0.99 -1.66 5.66
C ALA A 241 0.60 -2.09 4.25
N GLU A 242 0.69 -3.39 3.93
CA GLU A 242 0.21 -3.95 2.65
C GLU A 242 -1.28 -3.70 2.38
N ASN A 243 -2.08 -3.50 3.42
CA ASN A 243 -3.51 -3.20 3.31
C ASN A 243 -3.80 -1.72 3.07
N LEU A 244 -2.79 -0.85 3.06
CA LEU A 244 -2.99 0.60 2.99
C LEU A 244 -3.86 1.00 1.80
N GLU A 245 -3.61 0.42 0.63
CA GLU A 245 -4.36 0.74 -0.59
C GLU A 245 -5.85 0.36 -0.46
N GLN A 246 -6.18 -0.67 0.34
CA GLN A 246 -7.55 -1.12 0.56
C GLN A 246 -8.37 -0.21 1.47
N LEU A 247 -7.72 0.73 2.18
CA LEU A 247 -8.38 1.60 3.12
C LEU A 247 -9.11 2.78 2.44
N PRO A 248 -10.04 3.45 3.14
CA PRO A 248 -10.68 4.66 2.63
C PRO A 248 -9.67 5.79 2.36
N VAL A 249 -10.05 6.68 1.45
CA VAL A 249 -9.24 7.82 0.96
C VAL A 249 -8.56 8.59 2.10
N LYS A 250 -9.27 8.86 3.20
CA LYS A 250 -8.73 9.63 4.33
C LYS A 250 -7.55 8.96 5.02
N ALA A 251 -7.65 7.66 5.30
CA ALA A 251 -6.56 6.89 5.92
C ALA A 251 -5.34 6.83 4.98
N ARG A 252 -5.59 6.67 3.67
CA ARG A 252 -4.56 6.66 2.64
C ARG A 252 -3.83 8.00 2.50
N ILE A 253 -4.54 9.13 2.58
CA ILE A 253 -3.93 10.45 2.57
C ILE A 253 -3.05 10.64 3.81
N VAL A 254 -3.54 10.29 5.00
CA VAL A 254 -2.78 10.43 6.27
C VAL A 254 -1.46 9.64 6.22
N ALA A 255 -1.50 8.37 5.82
CA ALA A 255 -0.28 7.57 5.67
C ALA A 255 0.61 8.06 4.51
N GLY A 256 0.03 8.54 3.40
CA GLY A 256 0.77 9.14 2.29
C GLY A 256 1.48 10.43 2.67
N CYS A 257 0.91 11.25 3.55
CA CYS A 257 1.59 12.40 4.14
C CYS A 257 2.72 11.96 5.07
N ALA A 258 2.56 10.86 5.81
CA ALA A 258 3.62 10.32 6.65
C ALA A 258 4.85 9.88 5.84
N GLU A 259 4.64 9.28 4.66
CA GLU A 259 5.71 8.95 3.68
C GLU A 259 6.48 10.19 3.18
N ILE A 260 5.83 11.37 3.12
CA ILE A 260 6.53 12.61 2.74
C ILE A 260 7.46 13.08 3.87
N VAL A 261 7.00 13.00 5.12
CA VAL A 261 7.75 13.44 6.30
C VAL A 261 8.88 12.46 6.62
N HIS A 262 8.62 11.15 6.47
CA HIS A 262 9.58 10.09 6.70
C HIS A 262 9.57 9.14 5.50
N GLN A 263 10.63 9.17 4.69
CA GLN A 263 10.70 8.33 3.50
C GLN A 263 10.77 6.85 3.87
N GLY A 264 10.02 6.01 3.16
CA GLY A 264 9.94 4.58 3.49
C GLY A 264 9.00 4.26 4.66
N PHE A 265 8.22 5.23 5.16
CA PHE A 265 7.16 4.97 6.13
C PHE A 265 6.16 3.90 5.65
N ALA A 266 5.80 3.92 4.36
CA ALA A 266 4.93 2.93 3.74
C ALA A 266 5.58 1.54 3.57
N LEU A 267 6.89 1.42 3.82
CA LEU A 267 7.63 0.15 3.80
C LEU A 267 7.72 -0.53 5.17
N LEU A 268 7.20 0.12 6.22
CA LEU A 268 7.08 -0.47 7.56
C LEU A 268 6.03 -1.59 7.53
N ASP A 269 6.06 -2.51 8.49
CA ASP A 269 5.22 -3.72 8.46
C ASP A 269 3.79 -3.44 8.95
N PHE A 270 3.69 -2.61 10.00
CA PHE A 270 2.42 -2.27 10.65
C PHE A 270 2.28 -0.76 10.79
N ILE A 271 1.07 -0.25 10.61
CA ILE A 271 0.75 1.17 10.72
C ILE A 271 -0.38 1.36 11.74
N GLU A 272 -0.24 2.41 12.54
CA GLU A 272 -1.20 2.91 13.50
C GLU A 272 -1.49 4.37 13.20
N ILE A 273 -2.76 4.73 13.00
CA ILE A 273 -3.18 6.12 12.96
C ILE A 273 -3.92 6.43 14.27
N GLY A 274 -3.31 7.27 15.11
CA GLY A 274 -3.75 7.53 16.47
C GLY A 274 -5.01 8.40 16.57
N PRO A 275 -5.58 8.52 17.78
CA PRO A 275 -6.70 9.43 18.04
C PRO A 275 -6.24 10.90 17.98
N GLU A 276 -4.98 11.16 18.29
CA GLU A 276 -4.36 12.47 18.14
C GLU A 276 -4.24 12.80 16.65
N GLN A 277 -4.96 13.85 16.23
CA GLN A 277 -4.97 14.27 14.84
C GLN A 277 -3.53 14.57 14.38
N GLY A 278 -3.12 13.92 13.31
CA GLY A 278 -1.82 14.16 12.68
C GLY A 278 -0.66 13.35 13.26
N VAL A 279 -0.87 12.46 14.23
CA VAL A 279 0.18 11.53 14.69
C VAL A 279 -0.04 10.14 14.10
N VAL A 280 0.94 9.66 13.35
CA VAL A 280 0.94 8.33 12.75
C VAL A 280 2.17 7.57 13.23
N ARG A 281 2.01 6.29 13.51
CA ARG A 281 3.10 5.42 13.96
C ARG A 281 3.22 4.21 13.06
N GLY A 282 4.45 3.88 12.69
CA GLY A 282 4.76 2.66 11.93
C GLY A 282 5.75 1.79 12.70
N LEU A 283 5.68 0.48 12.48
CA LEU A 283 6.52 -0.52 13.14
C LEU A 283 7.31 -1.31 12.12
N GLU A 284 8.62 -1.43 12.37
CA GLU A 284 9.50 -2.37 11.67
C GLU A 284 9.70 -3.59 12.56
N CYS A 285 9.45 -4.78 12.03
CA CYS A 285 9.44 -6.03 12.75
C CYS A 285 10.29 -7.10 12.06
N ASP A 286 11.04 -7.85 12.86
CA ASP A 286 11.66 -9.09 12.40
C ASP A 286 10.63 -10.23 12.41
N MET A 287 10.68 -11.06 11.37
CA MET A 287 9.83 -12.25 11.23
C MET A 287 8.34 -11.91 11.37
N VAL A 288 7.83 -10.99 10.54
CA VAL A 288 6.45 -10.49 10.55
C VAL A 288 5.42 -11.62 10.66
N GLU A 289 5.64 -12.74 9.97
CA GLU A 289 4.76 -13.94 9.99
C GLU A 289 4.63 -14.63 11.35
N SER A 290 5.59 -14.41 12.26
CA SER A 290 5.54 -14.95 13.63
C SER A 290 4.29 -14.47 14.37
N ALA A 291 3.82 -15.27 15.33
CA ALA A 291 2.72 -14.88 16.21
C ALA A 291 3.10 -13.75 17.18
N LEU A 292 4.39 -13.62 17.47
CA LEU A 292 4.98 -12.60 18.35
C LEU A 292 6.22 -12.03 17.65
N PRO A 293 6.04 -11.19 16.61
CA PRO A 293 7.16 -10.64 15.88
C PRO A 293 7.93 -9.65 16.76
N ARG A 294 9.26 -9.60 16.59
CA ARG A 294 10.11 -8.69 17.37
C ARG A 294 10.08 -7.33 16.70
N VAL A 295 9.73 -6.29 17.45
CA VAL A 295 9.74 -4.92 16.94
C VAL A 295 11.16 -4.41 16.99
N ARG A 296 11.78 -4.21 15.83
CA ARG A 296 13.13 -3.68 15.69
C ARG A 296 13.15 -2.17 15.86
N ALA A 297 12.18 -1.49 15.26
CA ALA A 297 12.06 -0.05 15.34
C ALA A 297 10.59 0.39 15.30
N SER A 298 10.33 1.60 15.80
CA SER A 298 9.09 2.31 15.52
C SER A 298 9.39 3.73 15.09
N VAL A 299 8.66 4.18 14.07
CA VAL A 299 8.70 5.55 13.56
C VAL A 299 7.40 6.23 13.97
N GLU A 300 7.51 7.36 14.64
CA GLU A 300 6.39 8.22 14.98
C GLU A 300 6.49 9.50 14.14
N VAL A 301 5.44 9.84 13.42
CA VAL A 301 5.37 10.98 12.51
C VAL A 301 4.31 11.95 13.00
N ASP A 302 4.75 13.17 13.32
CA ASP A 302 3.89 14.32 13.60
C ASP A 302 3.73 15.11 12.30
N LEU A 303 2.57 14.94 11.66
CA LEU A 303 2.22 15.59 10.39
C LEU A 303 2.06 17.10 10.53
N ALA A 304 1.57 17.57 11.68
CA ALA A 304 1.34 18.99 11.93
C ALA A 304 2.68 19.76 12.02
N ARG A 305 3.69 19.14 12.63
CA ARG A 305 5.05 19.70 12.73
C ARG A 305 5.97 19.27 11.59
N SER A 306 5.52 18.36 10.74
CA SER A 306 6.33 17.71 9.70
C SER A 306 7.65 17.16 10.26
N ARG A 307 7.57 16.43 11.38
CA ARG A 307 8.73 15.82 12.04
C ARG A 307 8.48 14.34 12.29
N SER A 308 9.52 13.53 12.14
CA SER A 308 9.51 12.12 12.51
C SER A 308 10.52 11.82 13.60
N ARG A 309 10.23 10.81 14.42
CA ARG A 309 11.14 10.27 15.43
C ARG A 309 11.19 8.76 15.31
N THR A 310 12.39 8.22 15.14
CA THR A 310 12.64 6.79 15.15
C THR A 310 13.14 6.34 16.52
N LYS A 311 12.62 5.21 17.00
CA LYS A 311 13.07 4.53 18.24
C LYS A 311 13.39 3.08 17.90
N THR A 312 14.61 2.63 18.21
CA THR A 312 15.03 1.23 18.06
C THR A 312 14.83 0.46 19.34
N PHE A 313 14.64 -0.86 19.23
CA PHE A 313 14.43 -1.76 20.37
C PHE A 313 15.22 -3.06 20.18
N GLU A 314 15.78 -3.58 21.27
CA GLU A 314 16.52 -4.86 21.24
C GLU A 314 15.63 -6.07 21.59
N GLY A 315 14.63 -5.88 22.47
CA GLY A 315 13.81 -6.97 23.00
C GLY A 315 12.31 -6.73 22.92
N LYS A 316 11.85 -5.69 22.22
CA LYS A 316 10.41 -5.37 22.14
C LYS A 316 9.68 -6.38 21.26
N VAL A 317 8.50 -6.79 21.70
CA VAL A 317 7.63 -7.72 20.98
C VAL A 317 6.32 -7.03 20.63
N LEU A 318 5.80 -7.33 19.44
CA LEU A 318 4.45 -6.92 19.07
C LEU A 318 3.45 -7.92 19.65
N TYR A 319 2.61 -7.43 20.55
CA TYR A 319 1.49 -8.18 21.10
C TYR A 319 0.18 -7.81 20.41
N LEU A 320 -0.83 -8.66 20.60
CA LEU A 320 -2.18 -8.43 20.06
C LEU A 320 -2.17 -8.26 18.54
N LYS A 321 -1.30 -9.02 17.85
CA LYS A 321 -1.09 -8.94 16.40
C LYS A 321 -2.39 -9.17 15.63
N SER A 322 -3.35 -9.91 16.17
CA SER A 322 -4.68 -10.09 15.56
C SER A 322 -5.38 -8.77 15.22
N ARG A 323 -5.08 -7.68 15.93
CA ARG A 323 -5.60 -6.33 15.64
C ARG A 323 -5.10 -5.74 14.31
N TYR A 324 -4.01 -6.22 13.75
CA TYR A 324 -3.46 -5.68 12.49
C TYR A 324 -3.85 -6.53 11.28
N LEU A 325 -4.28 -7.76 11.50
CA LEU A 325 -4.55 -8.74 10.46
C LEU A 325 -5.90 -8.47 9.77
N GLN A 326 -5.94 -8.62 8.44
CA GLN A 326 -7.21 -8.50 7.71
C GLN A 326 -8.17 -9.66 8.01
N ARG A 327 -9.47 -9.41 7.82
CA ARG A 327 -10.52 -10.43 7.79
C ARG A 327 -10.21 -11.41 6.67
N GLY A 328 -10.18 -12.69 7.01
CA GLY A 328 -9.80 -13.76 6.08
C GLY A 328 -8.31 -14.11 6.07
N HIS A 329 -7.46 -13.43 6.85
CA HIS A 329 -6.07 -13.84 7.00
C HIS A 329 -5.98 -15.28 7.55
N PRO A 330 -5.21 -16.20 6.93
CA PRO A 330 -5.19 -17.63 7.30
C PRO A 330 -4.84 -17.88 8.77
N GLY A 331 -3.98 -17.03 9.35
CA GLY A 331 -3.56 -17.10 10.75
C GLY A 331 -4.46 -16.40 11.76
N LEU A 332 -5.50 -15.67 11.34
CA LEU A 332 -6.26 -14.77 12.22
C LEU A 332 -6.91 -15.49 13.41
N GLY A 333 -7.57 -16.61 13.17
CA GLY A 333 -8.25 -17.36 14.23
C GLY A 333 -7.29 -17.87 15.31
N LYS A 334 -6.15 -18.43 14.89
CA LYS A 334 -5.09 -18.89 15.81
C LYS A 334 -4.48 -17.72 16.58
N GLN A 335 -4.18 -16.61 15.89
CA GLN A 335 -3.62 -15.42 16.53
C GLN A 335 -4.57 -14.83 17.56
N THR A 336 -5.87 -14.72 17.23
CA THR A 336 -6.90 -14.18 18.14
C THR A 336 -7.01 -15.02 19.41
N ALA A 337 -6.96 -16.35 19.30
CA ALA A 337 -6.98 -17.24 20.45
C ALA A 337 -5.72 -17.08 21.33
N ALA A 338 -4.54 -16.94 20.72
CA ALA A 338 -3.29 -16.69 21.43
C ALA A 338 -3.30 -15.34 22.15
N ASP A 339 -3.74 -14.28 21.46
CA ASP A 339 -3.83 -12.93 22.00
C ASP A 339 -4.81 -12.86 23.18
N ARG A 340 -5.96 -13.53 23.09
CA ARG A 340 -6.91 -13.66 24.21
C ARG A 340 -6.26 -14.32 25.42
N LYS A 341 -5.51 -15.41 25.23
CA LYS A 341 -4.81 -16.08 26.32
C LYS A 341 -3.75 -15.18 26.97
N LEU A 342 -3.05 -14.36 26.19
CA LEU A 342 -2.07 -13.40 26.74
C LEU A 342 -2.73 -12.34 27.62
N LEU A 343 -3.94 -11.89 27.26
CA LEU A 343 -4.74 -10.97 28.07
C LEU A 343 -5.27 -11.65 29.34
N GLU A 344 -5.83 -12.85 29.23
CA GLU A 344 -6.37 -13.62 30.37
C GLU A 344 -5.29 -13.93 31.42
N LEU A 345 -4.06 -14.21 30.98
CA LEU A 345 -2.92 -14.46 31.86
C LEU A 345 -2.30 -13.17 32.44
N GLY A 346 -2.78 -11.98 32.05
CA GLY A 346 -2.24 -10.70 32.50
C GLY A 346 -0.79 -10.44 32.04
N ILE A 347 -0.31 -11.16 31.02
CA ILE A 347 1.04 -10.99 30.45
C ILE A 347 1.09 -9.70 29.63
N VAL A 348 -0.02 -9.33 29.01
CA VAL A 348 -0.16 -8.15 28.15
C VAL A 348 -1.36 -7.34 28.63
N ASP A 349 -1.26 -6.02 28.61
CA ASP A 349 -2.39 -5.13 28.86
C ASP A 349 -3.31 -4.97 27.64
N ALA A 350 -4.48 -4.36 27.82
CA ALA A 350 -5.42 -4.09 26.72
C ALA A 350 -4.85 -3.15 25.64
N LYS A 351 -3.77 -2.42 25.92
CA LYS A 351 -3.08 -1.53 24.97
C LYS A 351 -1.99 -2.25 24.17
N GLY A 352 -1.72 -3.52 24.47
CA GLY A 352 -0.67 -4.31 23.82
C GLY A 352 0.72 -4.10 24.41
N ASN A 353 0.84 -3.51 25.60
CA ASN A 353 2.10 -3.45 26.32
C ASN A 353 2.31 -4.76 27.09
N GLY A 354 3.51 -5.31 26.96
CA GLY A 354 3.89 -6.54 27.65
C GLY A 354 5.40 -6.62 27.86
N PRO A 355 5.88 -7.71 28.45
CA PRO A 355 7.30 -7.90 28.76
C PRO A 355 8.16 -8.00 27.48
N PRO A 356 9.49 -7.80 27.59
CA PRO A 356 10.42 -8.07 26.51
C PRO A 356 10.54 -9.57 26.20
N ALA A 357 11.05 -9.89 25.01
CA ALA A 357 11.08 -11.25 24.43
C ALA A 357 11.75 -12.31 25.33
N ASP A 358 12.80 -11.93 26.06
CA ASP A 358 13.57 -12.78 26.97
C ASP A 358 12.75 -13.25 28.18
N ARG A 359 11.77 -12.45 28.62
CA ARG A 359 10.93 -12.76 29.79
C ARG A 359 9.66 -13.54 29.44
N ILE A 360 9.25 -13.55 28.18
CA ILE A 360 8.00 -14.22 27.74
C ILE A 360 8.04 -15.71 28.02
N ALA A 361 9.12 -16.40 27.63
CA ALA A 361 9.22 -17.85 27.78
C ALA A 361 9.13 -18.28 29.26
N ALA A 362 9.77 -17.52 30.16
CA ALA A 362 9.71 -17.74 31.60
C ALA A 362 8.30 -17.49 32.16
N MET A 363 7.62 -16.42 31.72
CA MET A 363 6.27 -16.07 32.18
C MET A 363 5.19 -17.03 31.67
N LEU A 364 5.30 -17.52 30.44
CA LEU A 364 4.41 -18.57 29.94
C LEU A 364 4.59 -19.87 30.73
N ALA A 365 5.83 -20.23 31.08
CA ALA A 365 6.11 -21.42 31.87
C ALA A 365 5.67 -21.32 33.34
N SER A 366 5.63 -20.12 33.93
CA SER A 366 5.13 -19.92 35.30
C SER A 366 3.60 -19.82 35.35
N ALA A 367 2.98 -19.13 34.39
CA ALA A 367 1.53 -18.97 34.32
C ALA A 367 0.80 -20.31 34.05
N THR A 368 1.40 -21.18 33.23
CA THR A 368 0.87 -22.54 33.00
C THR A 368 0.94 -23.40 34.26
N ARG A 369 1.95 -23.19 35.12
CA ARG A 369 2.07 -23.87 36.42
C ARG A 369 1.08 -23.34 37.46
N ALA A 370 0.82 -22.04 37.49
CA ALA A 370 -0.15 -21.44 38.42
C ALA A 370 -1.60 -21.86 38.09
N GLY A 371 -1.96 -21.94 36.81
CA GLY A 371 -3.29 -22.42 36.37
C GLY A 371 -3.53 -23.92 36.58
N ALA A 372 -2.47 -24.73 36.70
CA ALA A 372 -2.57 -26.15 37.01
C ALA A 372 -2.75 -26.44 38.51
N ILE A 373 -2.49 -25.45 39.39
CA ILE A 373 -2.65 -25.57 40.85
C ILE A 373 -4.04 -25.08 41.30
N THR A 374 -4.79 -24.41 40.41
CA THR A 374 -6.12 -23.84 40.68
C THR A 374 -7.29 -24.67 40.13
N HIS A 375 -7.03 -25.89 39.65
CA HIS A 375 -8.04 -26.83 39.17
C HIS A 375 -8.14 -28.09 40.03
#